data_AF-A0A6B8RV70-F1
#
_entry.id   AF-A0A6B8RV70-F1
#
_cell.length_a   1.000
_cell.length_b   1.000
_cell.length_c   1.000
_cell.angle_alpha   90.00
_cell.angle_beta   90.00
_cell.angle_gamma   90.00
#
_symmetry.space_group_name_H-M   'P 1'
#
loop_
_entity.id
_entity.type
_entity.pdbx_description
1 polymer ?
#
loop_
_entity_poly.entity_id
_entity_poly.type
_entity_poly.pdbx_seq_one_letter_code
_entity_poly.pdbx_strand_id
1 'polypeptide(L)'
;MYAVEFFFENNLEQYVKGIWQGLSDENVSSNMYEISKMRPHIIVAVYNDILDLESYFKRFSTFFNNILELDLKFDVLASFPDSGTLFIGPTVTESLIQLHKQYHQEFCELLEFAKNLSLIEAKL
;
A
#
# COMPACT_ATOMS: atom_id res chain seq x y z
N MET A 1 -15.00 3.62 5.16
CA MET A 1 -13.56 3.72 4.86
C MET A 1 -13.25 2.74 3.74
N TYR A 2 -12.57 3.24 2.72
CA TYR A 2 -12.14 2.47 1.55
C TYR A 2 -10.63 2.61 1.42
N ALA A 3 -9.95 1.54 1.01
CA ALA A 3 -8.54 1.56 0.67
C ALA A 3 -8.36 1.06 -0.76
N VAL A 4 -7.36 1.61 -1.44
CA VAL A 4 -6.94 1.17 -2.76
C VAL A 4 -5.61 0.50 -2.61
N GLU A 5 -5.55 -0.76 -3.00
CA GLU A 5 -4.44 -1.65 -2.70
C GLU A 5 -3.90 -2.28 -4.00
N PHE A 6 -2.58 -2.28 -4.14
CA PHE A 6 -1.91 -3.13 -5.11
C PHE A 6 -1.47 -4.41 -4.43
N PHE A 7 -1.88 -5.53 -5.02
CA PHE A 7 -1.46 -6.86 -4.60
C PHE A 7 -0.30 -7.33 -5.44
N PHE A 8 0.60 -8.09 -4.83
CA PHE A 8 1.72 -8.68 -5.53
C PHE A 8 1.31 -9.90 -6.34
N GLU A 9 2.09 -10.19 -7.37
CA GLU A 9 2.08 -11.49 -8.03
C GLU A 9 2.43 -12.60 -7.04
N ASN A 10 2.01 -13.82 -7.35
CA ASN A 10 2.10 -14.94 -6.42
C ASN A 10 3.53 -15.22 -5.92
N ASN A 11 4.55 -15.07 -6.76
CA ASN A 11 5.95 -15.30 -6.38
C ASN A 11 6.42 -14.35 -5.26
N LEU A 12 6.21 -13.04 -5.43
CA LEU A 12 6.59 -12.02 -4.46
C LEU A 12 5.69 -12.09 -3.22
N GLU A 13 4.39 -12.37 -3.40
CA GLU A 13 3.48 -12.61 -2.28
C GLU A 13 3.97 -13.75 -1.38
N GLN A 14 4.35 -14.90 -1.95
CA GLN A 14 4.88 -16.02 -1.15
C GLN A 14 6.22 -15.68 -0.50
N TYR A 15 7.09 -14.94 -1.19
CA TYR A 15 8.36 -14.49 -0.63
C TYR A 15 8.16 -13.63 0.62
N VAL A 16 7.26 -12.63 0.56
CA VAL A 16 6.95 -11.77 1.71
C VAL A 16 6.29 -12.56 2.84
N LYS A 17 5.40 -13.51 2.52
CA LYS A 17 4.81 -14.42 3.52
C LYS A 17 5.88 -15.28 4.22
N GLY A 18 6.92 -15.71 3.50
CA GLY A 18 8.07 -16.39 4.09
C GLY A 18 8.84 -15.52 5.09
N ILE A 19 8.98 -14.22 4.81
CA ILE A 19 9.57 -13.26 5.76
C ILE A 19 8.69 -13.16 7.02
N TRP A 20 7.38 -13.07 6.88
CA TRP A 20 6.46 -13.03 8.03
C TRP A 20 6.54 -14.29 8.88
N GLN A 21 6.62 -15.46 8.25
CA GLN A 21 6.82 -16.71 8.96
C GLN A 21 8.16 -16.71 9.72
N GLY A 22 9.27 -16.32 9.07
CA GLY A 22 10.57 -16.26 9.72
C GLY A 22 10.61 -15.29 10.91
N LEU A 23 9.95 -14.13 10.81
CA LEU A 23 9.80 -13.20 11.93
C LEU A 23 8.98 -13.79 13.08
N SER A 24 7.99 -14.62 12.77
CA SER A 24 7.18 -15.32 13.76
C SER A 24 7.99 -16.41 14.46
N ASP A 25 8.73 -17.21 13.69
CA ASP A 25 9.56 -18.32 14.18
C ASP A 25 10.66 -17.81 15.15
N GLU A 26 11.22 -16.63 14.86
CA GLU A 26 12.23 -15.96 15.70
C GLU A 26 11.63 -15.12 16.84
N ASN A 27 10.32 -15.18 17.08
CA ASN A 27 9.60 -14.41 18.11
C ASN A 27 9.78 -12.88 18.01
N VAL A 28 9.99 -12.36 16.80
CA VAL A 28 10.08 -10.92 16.53
C VAL A 28 8.68 -10.31 16.35
N SER A 29 7.84 -10.96 15.54
CA SER A 29 6.45 -10.54 15.31
C SER A 29 5.65 -11.66 14.63
N SER A 30 4.44 -11.95 15.10
CA SER A 30 3.55 -12.95 14.49
C SER A 30 2.26 -12.38 13.88
N ASN A 31 1.97 -11.09 14.11
CA ASN A 31 0.68 -10.44 13.78
C ASN A 31 0.22 -10.68 12.33
N MET A 32 1.12 -10.56 11.35
CA MET A 32 0.76 -10.71 9.93
C MET A 32 0.70 -12.16 9.46
N TYR A 33 1.42 -13.07 10.13
CA TYR A 33 1.45 -14.48 9.79
C TYR A 33 0.19 -15.21 10.28
N GLU A 34 -0.29 -14.89 11.48
CA GLU A 34 -1.45 -15.55 12.09
C GLU A 34 -2.79 -15.19 11.41
N ILE A 35 -2.85 -14.08 10.67
CA ILE A 35 -4.05 -13.67 9.94
C ILE A 35 -4.11 -14.46 8.62
N SER A 36 -4.81 -15.61 8.66
CA SER A 36 -4.91 -16.59 7.57
C SER A 36 -5.27 -16.07 6.16
N LYS A 37 -5.81 -14.85 6.05
CA LYS A 37 -6.19 -14.23 4.77
C LYS A 37 -5.41 -12.94 4.45
N MET A 38 -4.45 -12.55 5.28
CA MET A 38 -3.67 -11.34 5.02
C MET A 38 -2.80 -11.56 3.80
N ARG A 39 -2.87 -10.61 2.87
CA ARG A 39 -2.03 -10.56 1.68
C ARG A 39 -1.13 -9.35 1.78
N PRO A 40 0.17 -9.48 1.49
CA PRO A 40 1.04 -8.33 1.39
C PRO A 40 0.56 -7.44 0.24
N HIS A 41 0.49 -6.14 0.52
CA HIS A 41 -0.06 -5.15 -0.42
C HIS A 41 0.63 -3.79 -0.22
N ILE A 42 0.52 -2.94 -1.22
CA ILE A 42 0.84 -1.51 -1.13
C ILE A 42 -0.48 -0.75 -1.06
N ILE A 43 -0.65 0.08 -0.04
CA ILE A 43 -1.76 1.04 0.05
C ILE A 43 -1.41 2.24 -0.84
N VAL A 44 -2.25 2.52 -1.84
CA VAL A 44 -2.13 3.66 -2.76
C VAL A 44 -2.88 4.87 -2.22
N ALA A 45 -4.09 4.65 -1.71
CA ALA A 45 -4.92 5.71 -1.14
C ALA A 45 -5.89 5.13 -0.09
N VAL A 46 -6.30 5.99 0.84
CA VAL A 46 -7.33 5.69 1.84
C VAL A 46 -8.34 6.82 1.85
N TYR A 47 -9.61 6.46 1.76
CA TYR A 47 -10.75 7.38 1.77
C TYR A 47 -11.66 7.10 2.95
N ASN A 48 -12.14 8.14 3.63
CA ASN A 48 -13.11 7.98 4.72
C ASN A 48 -14.42 7.40 4.19
N ASP A 49 -14.90 7.96 3.07
CA ASP A 49 -16.10 7.53 2.37
C ASP A 49 -15.99 7.84 0.87
N ILE A 50 -16.78 7.13 0.06
CA ILE A 50 -16.93 7.36 -1.38
C ILE A 50 -18.44 7.37 -1.66
N LEU A 51 -18.99 8.57 -1.85
CA LEU A 51 -20.45 8.77 -1.96
C LEU A 51 -21.06 8.10 -3.21
N ASP A 52 -20.32 8.07 -4.31
CA ASP A 52 -20.74 7.46 -5.57
C ASP A 52 -19.72 6.38 -6.01
N LEU A 53 -19.90 5.18 -5.46
CA LEU A 53 -19.07 4.02 -5.75
C LEU A 53 -19.13 3.59 -7.22
N GLU A 54 -20.29 3.71 -7.88
CA GLU A 54 -20.45 3.26 -9.26
C GLU A 54 -19.61 4.12 -10.22
N SER A 55 -19.71 5.45 -10.08
CA SER A 55 -18.89 6.39 -10.83
C SER A 55 -17.40 6.21 -10.52
N TYR A 56 -17.06 6.00 -9.24
CA TYR A 56 -15.70 5.71 -8.82
C TYR A 56 -15.14 4.47 -9.51
N PHE A 57 -15.83 3.32 -9.48
CA PHE A 57 -15.36 2.08 -10.10
C PHE A 57 -15.19 2.21 -11.61
N LYS A 58 -16.07 2.96 -12.28
CA LYS A 58 -15.95 3.24 -13.72
C LYS A 58 -14.69 4.04 -14.04
N ARG A 59 -14.43 5.11 -13.28
CA ARG A 59 -13.22 5.94 -13.41
C ARG A 59 -11.96 5.16 -13.04
N PHE A 60 -11.99 4.41 -11.96
CA PHE A 60 -10.93 3.52 -11.51
C PHE A 60 -10.52 2.52 -12.59
N SER A 61 -11.50 1.82 -13.17
CA SER A 61 -11.25 0.87 -14.26
C SER A 61 -10.65 1.58 -15.48
N THR A 62 -11.15 2.77 -15.82
CA THR A 62 -10.64 3.56 -16.94
C THR A 62 -9.20 4.02 -16.72
N PHE A 63 -8.86 4.45 -15.50
CA PHE A 63 -7.53 4.88 -15.11
C PHE A 63 -6.51 3.75 -15.25
N PHE A 64 -6.84 2.57 -14.71
CA PHE A 64 -5.94 1.41 -14.74
C PHE A 64 -5.90 0.65 -16.06
N ASN A 65 -6.88 0.80 -16.95
CA ASN A 65 -6.87 0.16 -18.27
C ASN A 65 -5.65 0.52 -19.13
N ASN A 66 -5.04 1.68 -18.90
CA ASN A 66 -3.86 2.15 -19.66
C ASN A 66 -2.54 1.87 -18.94
N ILE A 67 -2.56 1.28 -17.75
CA ILE A 67 -1.38 0.98 -16.95
C ILE A 67 -1.07 -0.50 -17.13
N LEU A 68 -0.07 -0.79 -17.96
CA LEU A 68 0.23 -2.16 -18.39
C LEU A 68 0.88 -2.99 -17.29
N GLU A 69 1.84 -2.45 -16.54
CA GLU A 69 2.53 -3.12 -15.43
C GLU A 69 3.43 -2.09 -14.73
N LEU A 70 3.58 -2.20 -13.40
CA LEU A 70 4.52 -1.37 -12.63
C LEU A 70 5.67 -2.24 -12.16
N ASP A 71 6.86 -2.00 -12.71
CA ASP A 71 8.08 -2.66 -12.23
C ASP A 71 8.46 -2.11 -10.85
N LEU A 72 8.32 -2.95 -9.84
CA LEU A 72 8.58 -2.63 -8.45
C LEU A 72 9.73 -3.47 -7.92
N LYS A 73 10.72 -2.79 -7.36
CA LYS A 73 11.81 -3.40 -6.62
C LYS A 73 11.66 -3.11 -5.13
N PHE A 74 11.98 -4.07 -4.29
CA PHE A 74 11.92 -3.93 -2.83
C PHE A 74 13.31 -4.17 -2.24
N ASP A 75 14.04 -3.10 -1.98
CA ASP A 75 15.43 -3.17 -1.51
C ASP A 75 15.58 -2.86 -0.02
N VAL A 76 14.51 -2.39 0.64
CA VAL A 76 14.57 -1.87 2.01
C VAL A 76 13.65 -2.65 2.92
N LEU A 77 14.23 -3.22 3.98
CA LEU A 77 13.53 -3.60 5.20
C LEU A 77 13.84 -2.54 6.26
N ALA A 78 12.81 -1.91 6.80
CA ALA A 78 12.94 -0.83 7.76
C ALA A 78 11.95 -0.99 8.92
N SER A 79 12.14 -0.16 9.94
CA SER A 79 11.25 -0.08 11.09
C SER A 79 10.84 1.34 11.39
N PHE A 80 9.63 1.50 11.92
CA PHE A 80 9.25 2.69 12.68
C PHE A 80 9.55 2.42 14.16
N PRO A 81 10.60 3.04 14.75
CA PRO A 81 11.06 2.68 16.08
C PRO A 81 10.00 2.89 17.17
N ASP A 82 9.20 3.95 17.05
CA ASP A 82 8.19 4.30 18.07
C ASP A 82 7.04 3.29 18.13
N SER A 83 6.63 2.73 17.00
CA SER A 83 5.55 1.73 16.93
C SER A 83 6.07 0.29 16.93
N GLY A 84 7.37 0.08 16.70
CA GLY A 84 7.96 -1.24 16.47
C GLY A 84 7.53 -1.89 15.16
N THR A 85 6.89 -1.14 14.24
CA THR A 85 6.38 -1.69 12.98
C THR A 85 7.52 -1.95 12.02
N LEU A 86 7.63 -3.18 11.52
CA LEU A 86 8.50 -3.54 10.40
C LEU A 86 7.75 -3.36 9.08
N PHE A 87 8.43 -2.83 8.07
CA PHE A 87 7.88 -2.71 6.72
C PHE A 87 8.94 -2.95 5.65
N ILE A 88 8.48 -3.45 4.51
CA ILE A 88 9.29 -3.59 3.30
C ILE A 88 8.88 -2.46 2.37
N GLY A 89 9.83 -1.58 2.03
CA GLY A 89 9.58 -0.42 1.18
C GLY A 89 9.95 -0.69 -0.28
N PRO A 90 9.12 -0.26 -1.25
CA PRO A 90 9.53 -0.25 -2.64
C PRO A 90 10.63 0.80 -2.86
N THR A 91 11.55 0.52 -3.77
CA THR A 91 12.51 1.48 -4.29
C THR A 91 11.73 2.56 -5.04
N VAL A 92 11.90 3.81 -4.60
CA VAL A 92 11.17 4.95 -5.16
C VAL A 92 11.68 5.24 -6.58
N THR A 93 10.86 4.92 -7.58
CA THR A 93 11.12 5.19 -8.99
C THR A 93 10.28 6.37 -9.49
N GLU A 94 10.69 6.99 -10.58
CA GLU A 94 9.91 8.07 -11.21
C GLU A 94 8.55 7.56 -11.74
N SER A 95 8.49 6.33 -12.25
CA SER A 95 7.22 5.70 -12.68
C SER A 95 6.25 5.52 -11.52
N LEU A 96 6.72 5.06 -10.36
CA LEU A 96 5.90 4.93 -9.15
C LEU A 96 5.40 6.29 -8.66
N ILE A 97 6.27 7.31 -8.62
CA ILE A 97 5.90 8.68 -8.26
C ILE A 97 4.85 9.24 -9.23
N GLN A 98 5.06 9.05 -10.53
CA GLN A 98 4.16 9.55 -11.57
C GLN A 98 2.79 8.88 -11.49
N LEU A 99 2.75 7.56 -11.32
CA LEU A 99 1.50 6.81 -11.12
C LEU A 99 0.73 7.33 -9.92
N HIS A 100 1.40 7.45 -8.77
CA HIS A 100 0.78 7.95 -7.53
C HIS A 100 0.24 9.37 -7.73
N LYS A 101 1.01 10.26 -8.35
CA LYS A 101 0.58 11.63 -8.65
C LYS A 101 -0.62 11.68 -9.60
N GLN A 102 -0.60 10.91 -10.69
CA GLN A 102 -1.69 10.85 -11.66
C GLN A 102 -2.97 10.30 -11.01
N TYR A 103 -2.85 9.29 -10.16
CA TYR A 103 -3.98 8.73 -9.42
C TYR A 103 -4.63 9.80 -8.52
N HIS A 104 -3.83 10.50 -7.71
CA HIS A 104 -4.36 11.56 -6.85
C HIS A 104 -4.87 12.79 -7.58
N GLN A 105 -4.39 13.04 -8.81
CA GLN A 105 -4.95 14.08 -9.68
C GLN A 105 -6.29 13.65 -10.26
N GLU A 106 -6.44 12.40 -10.69
CA GLU A 106 -7.70 11.86 -11.20
C GLU A 106 -8.78 11.90 -10.11
N PHE A 107 -8.46 11.50 -8.87
CA PHE A 107 -9.42 11.37 -7.76
C PHE A 107 -9.29 12.49 -6.71
N CYS A 108 -8.89 13.69 -7.12
CA CYS A 108 -8.56 14.78 -6.18
C CYS A 108 -9.76 15.24 -5.33
N GLU A 109 -10.98 15.09 -5.84
CA GLU A 109 -12.22 15.44 -5.14
C GLU A 109 -12.53 14.53 -3.95
N LEU A 110 -11.96 13.32 -3.93
CA LEU A 110 -12.09 12.37 -2.82
C LEU A 110 -11.08 12.64 -1.70
N LEU A 111 -10.19 13.62 -1.88
CA LEU A 111 -9.25 14.08 -0.86
C LEU A 111 -9.95 14.87 0.25
N GLU A 112 -11.00 14.33 0.85
CA GLU A 112 -11.27 14.64 2.25
C GLU A 112 -10.17 13.96 3.07
N PHE A 113 -9.03 14.64 3.17
CA PHE A 113 -7.85 14.18 3.89
C PHE A 113 -8.30 13.52 5.20
N ALA A 114 -8.00 12.23 5.36
CA ALA A 114 -8.25 11.52 6.60
C ALA A 114 -7.43 12.23 7.68
N LYS A 115 -8.07 13.13 8.44
CA LYS A 115 -7.50 13.85 9.59
C LYS A 115 -6.91 12.92 10.67
N ASN A 116 -7.04 11.60 10.49
CA ASN A 116 -6.73 10.58 11.48
C ASN A 116 -5.78 9.46 10.99
N LEU A 117 -5.25 9.49 9.76
CA LEU A 117 -4.01 8.75 9.52
C LEU A 117 -2.89 9.65 9.98
N SER A 118 -2.25 9.28 11.09
CA SER A 118 -1.08 9.93 11.68
C SER A 118 -0.12 10.40 10.60
N LEU A 119 -0.23 11.69 10.27
CA LEU A 119 0.83 12.46 9.63
C LEU A 119 2.04 12.33 10.55
N ILE A 120 2.98 11.46 10.19
CA ILE A 120 4.36 11.62 10.61
C ILE A 120 4.88 12.81 9.81
N GLU A 121 4.50 14.02 10.22
CA GLU A 121 5.26 15.21 9.86
C GLU A 121 6.60 15.09 10.59
N ALA A 122 7.62 14.63 9.87
CA ALA A 122 8.99 14.85 10.30
C ALA A 122 9.26 16.36 10.23
N LYS A 123 9.02 17.06 11.33
CA LYS A 123 9.68 18.34 11.58
C LYS A 123 11.14 18.00 11.88
N LEU A 124 12.02 18.32 10.93
CA LEU A 124 13.47 18.41 11.17
C LEU A 124 13.76 19.57 12.11
#